data_AF-A0A1B7THF8-F1
#
_entry.id   AF-A0A1B7THF8-F1
#
_cell.length_a   1.000
_cell.length_b   1.000
_cell.length_c   1.000
_cell.angle_alpha   90.00
_cell.angle_beta   90.00
_cell.angle_gamma   90.00
#
_symmetry.space_group_name_H-M   'P 1'
#
loop_
_entity.id
_entity.type
_entity.pdbx_description
1 polymer ?
#
loop_
_entity_poly.entity_id
_entity_poly.type
_entity_poly.pdbx_seq_one_letter_code
_entity_poly.pdbx_strand_id
1 'polypeptide(L)'
;MAAFSSAAKAVSSAINASTASVASKSISLNSINTLKQSYMSNIELFTNYNFREYFKRKYNREFDNLLTNFNNQRDISTDYAKLTEELRMIKRQSIINQLYKFDELIVEDK
;
A
#
# COMPACT_ATOMS: atom_id res chain seq x y z
N MET A 1 -23.26 37.18 -2.43
CA MET A 1 -23.19 35.72 -2.68
C MET A 1 -21.77 35.23 -3.07
N ALA A 2 -20.69 35.82 -2.52
CA ALA A 2 -19.30 35.53 -2.96
C ALA A 2 -18.36 34.98 -1.85
N ALA A 3 -18.82 34.83 -0.61
CA ALA A 3 -17.95 34.48 0.52
C ALA A 3 -17.68 32.96 0.69
N PHE A 4 -18.54 32.08 0.17
CA PHE A 4 -18.37 30.63 0.30
C PHE A 4 -17.37 30.01 -0.69
N SER A 5 -17.13 30.64 -1.85
CA SER A 5 -16.21 30.12 -2.88
C SER A 5 -14.73 30.25 -2.48
N SER A 6 -14.36 31.30 -1.74
CA SER A 6 -12.99 31.53 -1.30
C SER A 6 -12.52 30.54 -0.23
N ALA A 7 -13.42 30.10 0.66
CA ALA A 7 -13.12 29.12 1.69
C ALA A 7 -12.87 27.72 1.11
N ALA A 8 -13.66 27.30 0.11
CA ALA A 8 -13.47 26.02 -0.58
C ALA A 8 -12.13 25.93 -1.33
N LYS A 9 -11.67 27.06 -1.88
CA LYS A 9 -10.39 27.17 -2.58
C LYS A 9 -9.20 27.10 -1.60
N ALA A 10 -9.33 27.69 -0.42
CA ALA A 10 -8.34 27.63 0.65
C ALA A 10 -8.24 26.24 1.30
N VAL A 11 -9.37 25.55 1.49
CA VAL A 11 -9.40 24.16 1.98
C VAL A 11 -8.77 23.22 0.95
N SER A 12 -9.06 23.38 -0.35
CA SER A 12 -8.43 22.58 -1.41
C SER A 12 -6.92 22.84 -1.53
N SER A 13 -6.46 24.09 -1.34
CA SER A 13 -5.01 24.38 -1.32
C SER A 13 -4.32 23.83 -0.08
N ALA A 14 -5.00 23.77 1.08
CA ALA A 14 -4.45 23.18 2.30
C ALA A 14 -4.32 21.64 2.21
N ILE A 15 -5.29 20.98 1.55
CA ILE A 15 -5.18 19.55 1.22
C ILE A 15 -3.95 19.32 0.34
N ASN A 16 -3.75 20.14 -0.71
CA ASN A 16 -2.58 20.05 -1.59
C ASN A 16 -1.25 20.38 -0.88
N ALA A 17 -1.23 21.28 0.10
CA ALA A 17 -0.05 21.61 0.89
C ALA A 17 0.36 20.48 1.88
N SER A 18 -0.62 19.79 2.47
CA SER A 18 -0.36 18.58 3.28
C SER A 18 0.15 17.41 2.44
N THR A 19 -0.29 17.29 1.18
CA THR A 19 0.30 16.33 0.24
C THR A 19 1.69 16.75 -0.24
N ALA A 20 2.00 18.05 -0.27
CA ALA A 20 3.30 18.58 -0.69
C ALA A 20 4.40 18.41 0.37
N SER A 21 4.09 18.46 1.68
CA SER A 21 5.09 18.19 2.73
C SER A 21 5.54 16.73 2.79
N VAL A 22 4.81 15.82 2.12
CA VAL A 22 5.20 14.41 1.94
C VAL A 22 6.24 14.27 0.81
N ALA A 23 6.30 15.24 -0.12
CA ALA A 23 7.17 15.18 -1.30
C ALA A 23 8.66 15.45 -1.03
N SER A 24 9.04 15.84 0.18
CA SER A 24 10.44 16.09 0.58
C SER A 24 10.94 15.11 1.64
N LYS A 25 10.37 13.91 1.72
CA LYS A 25 11.02 12.78 2.39
C LYS A 25 11.62 11.92 1.30
N SER A 26 12.93 12.05 1.08
CA SER A 26 13.65 11.15 0.18
C SER A 26 13.23 9.72 0.53
N ILE A 27 12.65 9.01 -0.44
CA ILE A 27 12.23 7.63 -0.23
C ILE A 27 13.50 6.87 0.16
N SER A 28 13.55 6.45 1.42
CA SER A 28 14.72 5.80 2.01
C SER A 28 14.53 4.29 1.95
N LEU A 29 15.63 3.54 1.92
CA LEU A 29 15.58 2.08 1.99
C LEU A 29 14.75 1.60 3.20
N ASN A 30 14.90 2.26 4.34
CA ASN A 30 14.12 1.98 5.54
C ASN A 30 12.61 2.16 5.31
N SER A 31 12.20 3.21 4.59
CA SER A 31 10.77 3.41 4.27
C SER A 31 10.20 2.34 3.35
N ILE A 32 11.00 1.82 2.42
CA ILE A 32 10.61 0.70 1.55
C ILE A 32 10.44 -0.58 2.41
N ASN A 33 11.37 -0.83 3.33
CA ASN A 33 11.32 -1.99 4.21
C ASN A 33 10.12 -1.94 5.17
N THR A 34 9.83 -0.78 5.78
CA THR A 34 8.65 -0.64 6.65
C THR A 34 7.33 -0.79 5.88
N LEU A 35 7.29 -0.32 4.62
CA LEU A 35 6.16 -0.54 3.74
C LEU A 35 6.00 -2.04 3.44
N LYS A 36 7.08 -2.73 3.03
CA LYS A 36 7.07 -4.18 2.77
C LYS A 36 6.62 -4.98 4.00
N GLN A 37 7.13 -4.64 5.19
CA GLN A 37 6.70 -5.29 6.43
C GLN A 37 5.21 -5.10 6.68
N SER A 38 4.71 -3.87 6.50
CA SER A 38 3.28 -3.57 6.66
C SER A 38 2.43 -4.39 5.69
N TYR A 39 2.90 -4.60 4.45
CA TYR A 39 2.26 -5.47 3.48
C TYR A 39 2.22 -6.92 3.94
N MET A 40 3.37 -7.49 4.28
CA MET A 40 3.47 -8.92 4.65
C MET A 40 2.63 -9.24 5.87
N SER A 41 2.65 -8.38 6.90
CA SER A 41 1.81 -8.55 8.08
C SER A 41 0.31 -8.49 7.76
N ASN A 42 -0.13 -7.70 6.78
CA ASN A 42 -1.55 -7.69 6.38
C ASN A 42 -1.92 -8.85 5.45
N ILE A 43 -0.97 -9.38 4.68
CA ILE A 43 -1.18 -10.56 3.82
C ILE A 43 -1.33 -11.82 4.67
N GLU A 44 -0.59 -11.93 5.79
CA GLU A 44 -0.72 -13.05 6.72
C GLU A 44 -2.10 -13.12 7.40
N LEU A 45 -2.83 -11.99 7.45
CA LEU A 45 -4.18 -11.92 8.01
C LEU A 45 -5.26 -12.53 7.09
N PHE A 46 -4.93 -12.90 5.85
CA PHE A 46 -5.85 -13.62 4.97
C PHE A 46 -6.05 -15.06 5.45
N THR A 47 -7.31 -15.41 5.72
CA THR A 47 -7.73 -16.77 6.06
C THR A 47 -7.58 -17.68 4.84
N ASN A 48 -8.00 -17.21 3.66
CA ASN A 48 -7.94 -17.99 2.43
C ASN A 48 -6.50 -18.13 1.90
N TYR A 49 -6.04 -19.38 1.75
CA TYR A 49 -4.70 -19.72 1.23
C TYR A 49 -4.36 -19.09 -0.11
N ASN A 50 -5.29 -19.17 -1.08
CA ASN A 50 -5.01 -18.71 -2.43
C ASN A 50 -4.72 -17.20 -2.44
N PHE A 51 -5.49 -16.42 -1.69
CA PHE A 51 -5.25 -14.97 -1.58
C PHE A 51 -3.94 -14.68 -0.86
N ARG A 52 -3.68 -15.35 0.27
CA ARG A 52 -2.44 -15.21 1.04
C ARG A 52 -1.22 -15.45 0.16
N GLU A 53 -1.15 -16.59 -0.51
CA GLU A 53 0.01 -16.97 -1.33
C GLU A 53 0.10 -16.17 -2.63
N TYR A 54 -1.02 -15.84 -3.28
CA TYR A 54 -1.03 -14.98 -4.45
C TYR A 54 -0.45 -13.59 -4.14
N PHE A 55 -0.97 -12.93 -3.09
CA PHE A 55 -0.52 -11.60 -2.73
C PHE A 55 0.92 -11.61 -2.23
N LYS A 56 1.33 -12.62 -1.46
CA LYS A 56 2.72 -12.79 -1.03
C LYS A 56 3.67 -12.84 -2.23
N ARG A 57 3.37 -13.66 -3.24
CA ARG A 57 4.17 -13.76 -4.47
C ARG A 57 4.17 -12.48 -5.28
N LYS A 58 2.98 -11.89 -5.50
CA LYS A 58 2.80 -10.64 -6.26
C LYS A 58 3.64 -9.53 -5.63
N TYR A 59 3.44 -9.25 -4.34
CA TYR A 59 4.08 -8.12 -3.69
C TYR A 59 5.56 -8.34 -3.44
N ASN A 60 6.03 -9.56 -3.20
CA ASN A 60 7.47 -9.81 -3.20
C ASN A 60 8.11 -9.40 -4.52
N ARG A 61 7.53 -9.80 -5.67
CA ARG A 61 8.02 -9.40 -6.99
C ARG A 61 7.99 -7.87 -7.19
N GLU A 62 6.89 -7.22 -6.81
CA GLU A 62 6.77 -5.75 -6.92
C GLU A 62 7.82 -5.02 -6.06
N PHE A 63 8.06 -5.48 -4.83
CA PHE A 63 9.09 -4.90 -3.96
C PHE A 63 10.51 -5.17 -4.47
N ASP A 64 10.77 -6.34 -5.05
CA ASP A 64 12.06 -6.64 -5.66
C ASP A 64 12.32 -5.74 -6.88
N ASN A 65 11.30 -5.48 -7.70
CA ASN A 65 11.36 -4.52 -8.80
C ASN A 65 11.61 -3.09 -8.29
N LEU A 66 10.88 -2.66 -7.25
CA LEU A 66 11.04 -1.34 -6.63
C LEU A 66 12.46 -1.16 -6.08
N LEU A 67 12.99 -2.17 -5.38
CA LEU A 67 14.35 -2.14 -4.83
C LEU A 67 15.41 -2.09 -5.94
N THR A 68 15.18 -2.80 -7.04
CA THR A 68 16.04 -2.75 -8.23
C THR A 68 16.03 -1.37 -8.87
N ASN A 69 14.85 -0.75 -9.03
CA ASN A 69 14.72 0.62 -9.55
C ASN A 69 15.39 1.64 -8.63
N PHE A 70 15.24 1.49 -7.31
CA PHE A 70 15.90 2.33 -6.30
C PHE A 70 17.43 2.26 -6.40
N ASN A 71 17.99 1.05 -6.47
CA ASN A 71 19.43 0.84 -6.61
C ASN A 71 20.00 1.41 -7.92
N ASN A 72 19.21 1.37 -9.00
CA ASN A 72 19.54 1.96 -10.29
C ASN A 72 19.31 3.48 -10.35
N GLN A 73 19.02 4.14 -9.22
CA GLN A 73 18.77 5.58 -9.12
C GLN A 73 17.66 6.08 -10.06
N ARG A 74 16.69 5.22 -10.39
CA ARG A 74 15.51 5.61 -11.16
C ARG A 74 14.51 6.31 -10.26
N ASP A 75 13.63 7.11 -10.85
CA ASP A 75 12.49 7.65 -10.13
C ASP A 75 11.53 6.52 -9.73
N ILE A 76 11.35 6.34 -8.42
CA ILE A 76 10.47 5.33 -7.81
C ILE A 76 9.24 5.96 -7.16
N SER A 77 9.04 7.28 -7.29
CA SER A 77 7.97 8.00 -6.60
C SER A 77 6.59 7.50 -6.98
N THR A 78 6.37 7.21 -8.26
CA THR A 78 5.13 6.68 -8.81
C THR A 78 4.85 5.26 -8.33
N ASP A 79 5.84 4.37 -8.40
CA ASP A 79 5.74 2.98 -7.94
C ASP A 79 5.48 2.92 -6.42
N TYR A 80 6.19 3.74 -5.64
CA TYR A 80 6.01 3.83 -4.19
C TYR A 80 4.63 4.39 -3.82
N ALA A 81 4.14 5.41 -4.53
CA ALA A 81 2.80 5.96 -4.32
C ALA A 81 1.71 4.93 -4.64
N LYS A 82 1.86 4.18 -5.74
CA LYS A 82 0.97 3.09 -6.12
C LYS A 82 0.93 2.00 -5.04
N LEU A 83 2.08 1.55 -4.56
CA LEU A 83 2.15 0.58 -3.46
C LEU A 83 1.58 1.15 -2.16
N THR A 84 1.68 2.45 -1.90
CA THR A 84 1.05 3.04 -0.71
C THR A 84 -0.48 2.97 -0.80
N GLU A 85 -1.06 3.17 -2.00
CA GLU A 85 -2.50 3.02 -2.20
C GLU A 85 -2.96 1.56 -2.13
N GLU A 86 -2.23 0.65 -2.77
CA GLU A 86 -2.55 -0.78 -2.74
C GLU A 86 -2.50 -1.37 -1.31
N LEU A 87 -1.71 -0.80 -0.39
CA LEU A 87 -1.71 -1.20 1.01
C LEU A 87 -3.09 -0.95 1.66
N ARG A 88 -3.75 0.16 1.31
CA ARG A 88 -5.09 0.48 1.80
C ARG A 88 -6.10 -0.54 1.29
N MET A 89 -5.95 -0.99 0.04
CA MET A 89 -6.80 -2.04 -0.53
C MET A 89 -6.62 -3.36 0.22
N ILE A 90 -5.37 -3.81 0.44
CA ILE A 90 -5.11 -5.08 1.13
C ILE A 90 -5.67 -5.07 2.54
N LYS A 91 -5.50 -3.97 3.28
CA LYS A 91 -6.07 -3.82 4.63
C LYS A 91 -7.59 -4.02 4.65
N ARG A 92 -8.30 -3.46 3.66
CA ARG A 92 -9.75 -3.67 3.55
C ARG A 92 -10.07 -5.12 3.18
N GLN A 93 -9.32 -5.69 2.24
CA GLN A 93 -9.58 -7.02 1.74
C GLN A 93 -9.29 -8.11 2.79
N SER A 94 -8.27 -7.93 3.63
CA SER A 94 -7.98 -8.85 4.73
C SER A 94 -9.10 -8.86 5.76
N ILE A 95 -9.63 -7.69 6.13
CA ILE A 95 -10.79 -7.58 7.02
C ILE A 95 -12.01 -8.27 6.41
N ILE A 96 -12.33 -7.99 5.14
CA ILE A 96 -13.48 -8.61 4.46
C ILE A 96 -13.32 -10.14 4.42
N ASN A 97 -12.12 -10.63 4.14
CA ASN A 97 -11.84 -12.07 4.10
C ASN A 97 -11.97 -12.75 5.49
N GLN A 98 -11.76 -12.02 6.58
CA GLN A 98 -12.00 -12.53 7.94
C GLN A 98 -13.49 -12.57 8.31
N LEU A 99 -14.29 -11.64 7.77
CA LEU A 99 -15.73 -11.59 8.03
C LEU A 99 -16.48 -12.76 7.39
N TYR A 100 -16.04 -13.17 6.19
CA TYR A 100 -16.59 -14.32 5.48
C TYR A 100 -15.61 -15.48 5.57
N LYS A 101 -15.74 -16.29 6.62
CA LYS A 101 -14.88 -17.45 6.82
C LYS A 101 -15.12 -18.49 5.73
N PHE A 102 -14.03 -19.07 5.24
CA PHE A 102 -14.00 -20.21 4.33
C PHE A 102 -13.40 -21.39 5.06
N ASP A 103 -13.83 -22.60 4.72
CA ASP A 103 -13.18 -23.81 5.17
C ASP A 103 -11.77 -23.91 4.56
N GLU A 104 -10.85 -24.49 5.30
CA GLU A 104 -9.47 -24.69 4.85
C GLU A 104 -9.44 -25.66 3.66
N LEU A 105 -8.49 -25.44 2.74
CA LEU A 105 -8.32 -26.32 1.59
C LEU A 105 -7.57 -27.59 2.01
N ILE A 106 -7.78 -28.68 1.27
CA ILE A 106 -7.08 -29.96 1.52
C ILE A 106 -5.55 -29.89 1.43
N VAL A 107 -5.02 -28.81 0.83
CA VAL A 107 -3.57 -28.55 0.73
C VAL A 107 -3.01 -27.84 1.96
N GLU A 108 -3.88 -27.35 2.83
CA GLU A 108 -3.53 -26.74 4.12
C GLU A 108 -3.47 -27.79 5.23
N ASP A 109 -4.27 -28.85 5.11
CA ASP A 109 -4.22 -30.02 5.99
C ASP A 109 -2.89 -30.77 5.80
N LYS A 110 -2.11 -30.83 6.88
CA LYS A 110 -0.84 -31.56 6.97
C LYS A 110 -0.88 -32.63 8.03
#